data_AF-A0A450YD96-F1
#
_entry.id   AF-A0A450YD96-F1
#
_cell.length_a   1.000
_cell.length_b   1.000
_cell.length_c   1.000
_cell.angle_alpha   90.00
_cell.angle_beta   90.00
_cell.angle_gamma   90.00
#
_symmetry.space_group_name_H-M   'P 1'
#
loop_
_entity.id
_entity.type
_entity.pdbx_description
1 polymer ?
#
loop_
_entity_poly.entity_id
_entity_poly.type
_entity_poly.pdbx_seq_one_letter_code
_entity_poly.pdbx_strand_id
1 'polypeptide(L)'
;MDLDTIKLGIVFCLLASTIFGGLEIYRHRKIEIGNIILICFAIFAILGGVDLINASFHGDAENLPPRWREYLTVSGIAGIGVSLNLIVGKVRPLLSNPRKKAKTE
;
A
#
# COMPACT_ATOMS: atom_id res chain seq x y z
N MET A 1 -10.04 21.31 8.78
CA MET A 1 -10.43 20.55 7.56
C MET A 1 -10.10 19.10 7.86
N ASP A 2 -11.07 18.34 8.35
CA ASP A 2 -10.96 16.89 8.48
C ASP A 2 -10.89 16.31 7.06
N LEU A 3 -9.66 16.14 6.57
CA LEU A 3 -9.39 15.30 5.43
C LEU A 3 -9.77 13.88 5.86
N ASP A 4 -11.01 13.47 5.58
CA ASP A 4 -11.48 12.10 5.80
C ASP A 4 -10.43 11.16 5.20
N THR A 5 -9.64 10.48 6.05
CA THR A 5 -8.59 9.56 5.62
C THR A 5 -9.15 8.50 4.66
N ILE A 6 -10.44 8.16 4.84
CA ILE A 6 -11.22 7.31 3.94
C ILE A 6 -11.34 7.92 2.53
N LYS A 7 -11.72 9.20 2.40
CA LYS A 7 -11.81 9.88 1.10
C LYS A 7 -10.45 9.95 0.42
N LEU A 8 -9.41 10.26 1.20
CA LEU A 8 -8.02 10.30 0.73
C LEU A 8 -7.57 8.93 0.21
N GLY A 9 -7.90 7.87 0.95
CA GLY A 9 -7.61 6.49 0.57
C GLY A 9 -8.30 6.06 -0.70
N ILE A 10 -9.58 6.40 -0.86
CA ILE A 10 -10.33 6.11 -2.10
C ILE A 10 -9.68 6.80 -3.31
N VAL A 11 -9.34 8.09 -3.21
CA VAL A 11 -8.69 8.84 -4.30
C VAL A 11 -7.34 8.22 -4.67
N PHE A 12 -6.53 7.87 -3.66
CA PHE A 12 -5.23 7.24 -3.88
C PHE A 12 -5.36 5.85 -4.52
N CYS A 13 -6.36 5.06 -4.10
CA CYS A 13 -6.68 3.75 -4.67
C CYS A 13 -7.04 3.88 -6.15
N LEU A 14 -7.89 4.84 -6.51
CA LEU A 14 -8.32 5.07 -7.89
C LEU A 14 -7.15 5.50 -8.78
N LEU A 15 -6.30 6.40 -8.30
CA LEU A 15 -5.09 6.83 -9.02
C LEU A 15 -4.12 5.66 -9.23
N ALA A 16 -3.81 4.91 -8.17
CA ALA A 16 -2.89 3.78 -8.26
C ALA A 16 -3.43 2.65 -9.14
N SER A 17 -4.73 2.35 -9.05
CA SER A 17 -5.40 1.36 -9.90
C SER A 17 -5.33 1.76 -11.38
N THR A 18 -5.55 3.04 -11.69
CA THR A 18 -5.47 3.57 -13.07
C THR A 18 -4.04 3.50 -13.61
N ILE A 19 -3.05 3.89 -12.80
CA ILE A 19 -1.63 3.82 -13.18
C ILE A 19 -1.21 2.36 -13.39
N PHE A 20 -1.56 1.48 -12.46
CA PHE A 20 -1.16 0.08 -12.52
C PHE A 20 -1.84 -0.67 -13.65
N GLY A 21 -3.15 -0.47 -13.84
CA GLY A 21 -3.89 -1.02 -14.97
C GLY A 21 -3.34 -0.53 -16.30
N GLY A 22 -3.03 0.76 -16.42
CA GLY A 22 -2.37 1.31 -17.61
C GLY A 22 -1.00 0.68 -17.89
N LEU A 23 -0.19 0.48 -16.84
CA LEU A 23 1.12 -0.18 -16.93
C LEU A 23 0.99 -1.66 -17.34
N GLU A 24 0.01 -2.36 -16.79
CA GLU A 24 -0.25 -3.78 -17.08
C GLU A 24 -0.75 -3.99 -18.52
N ILE A 25 -1.65 -3.13 -18.98
CA ILE A 25 -2.13 -3.11 -20.39
C ILE A 25 -0.96 -2.83 -21.34
N TYR A 26 -0.16 -1.81 -21.04
CA TYR A 26 0.96 -1.40 -21.91
C TYR A 26 2.03 -2.50 -22.02
N ARG A 27 2.31 -3.21 -20.92
CA ARG A 27 3.48 -4.08 -20.81
C ARG A 27 3.21 -5.57 -20.92
N HIS A 28 2.05 -6.04 -20.45
CA HIS A 28 1.69 -7.46 -20.43
C HIS A 28 0.47 -7.81 -21.29
N ARG A 29 -0.30 -6.81 -21.79
CA ARG A 29 -1.55 -7.01 -22.56
C ARG A 29 -2.58 -7.93 -21.88
N LYS A 30 -2.42 -8.20 -20.58
CA LYS A 30 -3.34 -8.97 -19.74
C LYS A 30 -3.58 -8.15 -18.48
N ILE A 31 -4.83 -8.06 -18.07
CA ILE A 31 -5.23 -7.36 -16.85
C ILE A 31 -5.46 -8.42 -15.78
N GLU A 32 -4.63 -8.45 -14.75
CA GLU A 32 -4.85 -9.30 -13.59
C GLU A 32 -5.55 -8.47 -12.51
N ILE A 33 -6.88 -8.50 -12.52
CA ILE A 33 -7.74 -7.75 -11.58
C ILE A 33 -7.33 -8.04 -10.11
N GLY A 34 -6.88 -9.26 -9.81
CA GLY A 34 -6.36 -9.61 -8.48
C GLY A 34 -5.15 -8.78 -8.04
N ASN A 35 -4.23 -8.45 -8.96
CA ASN A 35 -3.08 -7.60 -8.65
C ASN A 35 -3.50 -6.15 -8.39
N ILE A 36 -4.47 -5.64 -9.16
CA ILE A 36 -5.03 -4.30 -8.98
C ILE A 36 -5.70 -4.19 -7.60
N ILE A 37 -6.52 -5.17 -7.23
CA ILE A 37 -7.18 -5.24 -5.91
C ILE A 37 -6.13 -5.30 -4.79
N LEU A 38 -5.10 -6.14 -4.92
CA LEU A 38 -4.02 -6.25 -3.92
C LEU A 38 -3.27 -4.95 -3.70
N ILE A 39 -3.01 -4.19 -4.76
CA ILE A 39 -2.34 -2.88 -4.66
C ILE A 39 -3.25 -1.85 -4.01
N CYS A 40 -4.55 -1.89 -4.33
CA CYS A 40 -5.54 -1.06 -3.65
C CYS A 40 -5.57 -1.35 -2.14
N PHE A 41 -5.63 -2.63 -1.75
CA PHE A 41 -5.56 -3.03 -0.34
C PHE A 41 -4.25 -2.62 0.34
N ALA A 42 -3.12 -2.75 -0.35
CA ALA A 42 -1.83 -2.33 0.18
C ALA A 42 -1.79 -0.82 0.47
N ILE A 43 -2.38 0.00 -0.40
CA ILE A 43 -2.47 1.47 -0.18
C ILE A 43 -3.38 1.79 1.00
N PHE A 44 -4.53 1.13 1.10
CA PHE A 44 -5.41 1.28 2.27
C PHE A 44 -4.72 0.86 3.57
N ALA A 45 -3.94 -0.23 3.55
CA ALA A 45 -3.19 -0.68 4.70
C ALA A 45 -2.05 0.28 5.08
N ILE A 46 -1.44 0.98 4.11
CA ILE A 46 -0.47 2.06 4.40
C ILE A 46 -1.16 3.21 5.14
N LEU A 47 -2.30 3.67 4.64
CA LEU A 47 -3.05 4.76 5.27
C LEU A 47 -3.56 4.38 6.66
N GLY A 48 -4.12 3.17 6.82
CA GLY A 48 -4.51 2.65 8.12
C GLY A 48 -3.32 2.52 9.08
N GLY A 49 -2.14 2.13 8.57
CA GLY A 49 -0.91 2.12 9.36
C GLY A 49 -0.47 3.52 9.82
N VAL A 50 -0.61 4.53 8.97
CA VAL A 50 -0.35 5.94 9.34
C VAL A 50 -1.34 6.41 10.41
N ASP A 51 -2.62 6.09 10.29
CA ASP A 51 -3.63 6.42 11.30
C ASP A 51 -3.34 5.73 12.64
N LEU A 52 -2.91 4.46 12.64
CA LEU A 52 -2.49 3.76 13.86
C LEU A 52 -1.30 4.46 14.54
N ILE A 53 -0.30 4.89 13.75
CA ILE A 53 0.84 5.63 14.26
C ILE A 53 0.37 6.97 14.83
N ASN A 54 -0.49 7.71 14.11
CA ASN A 54 -0.99 8.99 14.59
C ASN A 54 -1.82 8.85 15.89
N ALA A 55 -2.67 7.83 15.96
CA ALA A 55 -3.44 7.49 17.16
C ALA A 55 -2.53 7.13 18.35
N SER A 56 -1.37 6.52 18.11
CA SER A 56 -0.40 6.24 19.18
C SER A 56 0.24 7.51 19.77
N PHE A 57 0.34 8.60 19.00
CA PHE A 57 0.90 9.87 19.46
C PHE A 57 -0.15 10.77 20.11
N HIS A 58 -1.33 10.87 19.51
CA HIS A 58 -2.35 11.84 19.91
C HIS A 58 -3.55 11.23 20.65
N GLY A 59 -3.63 9.90 20.75
CA GLY A 59 -4.77 9.22 21.37
C GLY A 59 -4.79 9.39 22.89
N ASP A 60 -5.98 9.60 23.43
CA ASP A 60 -6.20 9.78 24.86
C ASP A 60 -5.99 8.47 25.63
N ALA A 61 -5.32 8.54 26.77
CA ALA A 61 -4.79 7.36 27.46
C ALA A 61 -5.71 6.82 28.57
N GLU A 62 -6.85 7.47 28.83
CA GLU A 62 -7.62 7.28 30.07
C GLU A 62 -8.08 5.85 30.35
N ASN A 63 -8.19 4.97 29.34
CA ASN A 63 -8.65 3.59 29.52
C ASN A 63 -7.78 2.52 28.81
N LEU A 64 -6.53 2.84 28.46
CA LEU A 64 -5.71 1.95 27.65
C LEU A 64 -4.50 1.39 28.44
N PRO A 65 -4.10 0.11 28.22
CA PRO A 65 -2.99 -0.54 28.92
C PRO A 65 -1.65 0.20 28.71
N PRO A 66 -0.74 0.26 29.69
CA PRO A 66 0.45 1.15 29.68
C PRO A 66 1.44 1.03 28.50
N ARG A 67 1.27 0.07 27.59
CA ARG A 67 2.05 -0.11 26.35
C ARG A 67 1.23 -0.05 25.06
N TRP A 68 -0.03 0.37 25.13
CA TRP A 68 -0.95 0.42 23.98
C TRP A 68 -0.39 1.24 22.82
N ARG A 69 0.30 2.35 23.13
CA ARG A 69 0.96 3.22 22.15
C ARG A 69 2.00 2.45 21.35
N GLU A 70 2.92 1.76 22.04
CA GLU A 70 3.97 0.95 21.41
C GLU A 70 3.37 -0.13 20.50
N TYR A 71 2.32 -0.82 20.95
CA TYR A 71 1.63 -1.83 20.12
C TYR A 71 1.01 -1.24 18.85
N LEU A 72 0.36 -0.07 18.95
CA LEU A 72 -0.23 0.61 17.80
C LEU A 72 0.85 1.13 16.83
N THR A 73 1.91 1.75 17.35
CA THR A 73 3.02 2.23 16.52
C THR A 73 3.68 1.08 15.76
N VAL A 74 4.01 -0.02 16.46
CA VAL A 74 4.64 -1.20 15.85
C VAL A 74 3.71 -1.86 14.83
N SER A 75 2.43 -1.99 15.13
CA SER A 75 1.44 -2.55 14.20
C SER A 75 1.28 -1.67 12.96
N GLY A 76 1.26 -0.35 13.11
CA GLY A 76 1.21 0.58 11.99
C GLY A 76 2.44 0.49 11.10
N ILE A 77 3.64 0.47 11.68
CA ILE A 77 4.91 0.30 10.94
C ILE A 77 4.93 -1.05 10.22
N ALA A 78 4.55 -2.14 10.89
CA ALA A 78 4.49 -3.46 10.29
C ALA A 78 3.50 -3.52 9.12
N GLY A 79 2.31 -2.93 9.28
CA GLY A 79 1.30 -2.82 8.22
C GLY A 79 1.81 -2.09 6.99
N ILE A 80 2.49 -0.95 7.17
CA ILE A 80 3.12 -0.20 6.09
C ILE A 80 4.22 -1.03 5.41
N GLY A 81 5.09 -1.67 6.20
CA GLY A 81 6.21 -2.46 5.69
C GLY A 81 5.76 -3.64 4.82
N VAL A 82 4.78 -4.41 5.29
CA VAL A 82 4.21 -5.54 4.54
C VAL A 82 3.55 -5.05 3.25
N SER A 83 2.82 -3.94 3.31
CA SER A 83 2.15 -3.35 2.16
C SER A 83 3.12 -2.86 1.09
N LEU A 84 4.20 -2.19 1.50
CA LEU A 84 5.27 -1.78 0.60
C LEU A 84 5.94 -2.98 -0.05
N ASN A 85 6.22 -4.04 0.73
CA ASN A 85 6.82 -5.26 0.19
C ASN A 85 5.92 -5.92 -0.88
N LEU A 86 4.60 -5.95 -0.64
CA LEU A 86 3.62 -6.45 -1.63
C LEU A 86 3.62 -5.59 -2.90
N ILE A 87 3.58 -4.26 -2.77
CA ILE A 87 3.60 -3.34 -3.91
C ILE A 87 4.89 -3.54 -4.70
N VAL A 88 6.05 -3.57 -4.04
CA VAL A 88 7.35 -3.78 -4.70
C VAL A 88 7.38 -5.14 -5.40
N GLY A 89 6.89 -6.21 -4.76
CA GLY A 89 6.82 -7.55 -5.36
C GLY A 89 5.99 -7.60 -6.64
N LYS A 90 4.93 -6.80 -6.73
CA LYS A 90 4.04 -6.73 -7.90
C LYS A 90 4.50 -5.74 -8.97
N VAL A 91 5.09 -4.62 -8.57
CA VAL A 91 5.58 -3.57 -9.49
C VAL A 91 6.95 -3.91 -10.09
N ARG A 92 7.85 -4.56 -9.33
CA ARG A 92 9.20 -4.95 -9.80
C ARG A 92 9.19 -5.77 -11.10
N PRO A 93 8.37 -6.83 -11.26
CA PRO A 93 8.31 -7.55 -12.54
C PRO A 93 7.79 -6.67 -13.68
N LEU A 94 6.83 -5.78 -13.39
CA LEU A 94 6.32 -4.79 -14.34
C LEU A 94 7.31 -3.67 -14.66
N LEU A 95 8.42 -3.51 -13.94
CA LEU A 95 9.49 -2.56 -14.24
C LEU A 95 10.72 -3.23 -14.85
N SER A 96 10.95 -4.51 -14.58
CA SER A 96 12.01 -5.30 -15.21
C SER A 96 11.68 -5.55 -16.69
N ASN A 97 12.56 -5.12 -17.60
CA ASN A 97 12.34 -5.20 -19.04
C ASN A 97 12.63 -6.63 -19.52
N PRO A 98 11.68 -7.36 -20.15
CA PRO A 98 11.96 -8.70 -20.69
C PRO A 98 13.07 -8.70 -21.76
N ARG A 99 13.40 -7.55 -22.36
CA ARG A 99 14.46 -7.43 -23.36
C ARG A 99 15.89 -7.77 -22.90
N LYS A 100 16.16 -7.87 -21.59
CA LYS A 100 17.51 -8.25 -21.11
C LYS A 100 17.77 -9.76 -21.04
N LYS A 101 16.74 -10.62 -21.11
CA LYS A 101 16.97 -12.08 -21.09
C LYS A 101 17.24 -12.70 -22.47
N ALA A 102 16.81 -12.07 -23.56
CA ALA A 102 16.92 -12.65 -24.91
C ALA A 102 18.25 -12.37 -25.64
N LYS A 103 19.30 -11.89 -24.95
CA LYS A 103 20.60 -11.55 -25.58
C LYS A 103 21.81 -12.24 -24.94
N THR A 104 21.58 -13.25 -24.11
CA THR A 104 22.64 -13.99 -23.40
C THR A 104 22.45 -15.51 -23.46
N GLU A 105 21.68 -15.98 -24.44
CA GLU A 105 21.71 -17.39 -24.88
C GLU A 105 22.14 -17.44 -26.34
#